data_AF-C8PKR0-F1
#
_entry.id   AF-C8PKR0-F1
#
_cell.length_a   1.000
_cell.length_b   1.000
_cell.length_c   1.000
_cell.angle_alpha   90.00
_cell.angle_beta   90.00
_cell.angle_gamma   90.00
#
_symmetry.space_group_name_H-M   'P 1'
#
loop_
_entity.id
_entity.type
_entity.pdbx_description
1 polymer ?
#
loop_
_entity_poly.entity_id
_entity_poly.type
_entity_poly.pdbx_seq_one_letter_code
_entity_poly.pdbx_strand_id
1 'polypeptide(L)'
;MNFKNHLLFVFREVFIPHHRSIEFRAKIFAAMLLAKKKQTDEDYDVIKDIAGEIYPGDEQRIGVLVSIVKEYIIKAKTYKGLNLDSLLKEIDRDIKNNKKYIKKIDFSHLRRLIGDDDDDALIQQRVYEFFVCEVKEYS
;
A
#
# COMPACT_ATOMS: atom_id res chain seq x y z
N MET A 1 -23.41 -8.58 -9.13
CA MET A 1 -23.13 -7.13 -9.20
C MET A 1 -21.63 -6.96 -9.43
N ASN A 2 -21.22 -6.31 -10.52
CA ASN A 2 -19.83 -6.29 -11.00
C ASN A 2 -18.92 -5.43 -10.10
N PHE A 3 -18.28 -6.04 -9.10
CA PHE A 3 -17.25 -5.43 -8.23
C PHE A 3 -16.09 -4.79 -9.03
N LYS A 4 -15.84 -5.27 -10.25
CA LYS A 4 -14.83 -4.73 -11.17
C LYS A 4 -15.08 -3.28 -11.56
N ASN A 5 -16.34 -2.84 -11.61
CA ASN A 5 -16.66 -1.48 -12.04
C ASN A 5 -16.53 -0.50 -10.88
N HIS A 6 -16.98 -0.85 -9.67
CA HIS A 6 -16.98 0.08 -8.53
C HIS A 6 -15.57 0.50 -8.07
N LEU A 7 -14.55 -0.35 -8.26
CA LEU A 7 -13.16 -0.04 -7.90
C LEU A 7 -12.56 1.03 -8.83
N LEU A 8 -12.79 0.92 -10.15
CA LEU A 8 -12.34 1.91 -11.15
C LEU A 8 -12.95 3.32 -10.94
N PHE A 9 -14.12 3.41 -10.29
CA PHE A 9 -14.75 4.70 -9.97
C PHE A 9 -14.08 5.42 -8.78
N VAL A 10 -13.47 4.71 -7.82
CA VAL A 10 -12.88 5.34 -6.62
C VAL A 10 -11.72 6.28 -6.99
N PHE A 11 -10.82 5.89 -7.90
CA PHE A 11 -9.76 6.79 -8.37
C PHE A 11 -10.26 7.98 -9.19
N ARG A 12 -11.51 7.93 -9.68
CA ARG A 12 -12.08 8.96 -10.56
C ARG A 12 -13.04 9.91 -9.85
N GLU A 13 -13.65 9.50 -8.73
CA GLU A 13 -14.69 10.26 -8.02
C GLU A 13 -14.31 10.70 -6.59
N VAL A 14 -13.15 10.33 -6.06
CA VAL A 14 -12.80 10.69 -4.68
C VAL A 14 -12.33 12.16 -4.58
N PHE A 15 -13.30 13.05 -4.34
CA PHE A 15 -13.09 14.43 -3.86
C PHE A 15 -12.66 14.48 -2.37
N ILE A 16 -11.79 13.56 -1.91
CA ILE A 16 -11.23 13.64 -0.55
C ILE A 16 -10.02 14.58 -0.56
N PRO A 17 -10.03 15.65 0.26
CA PRO A 17 -8.84 16.47 0.47
C PRO A 17 -7.66 15.57 0.91
N HIS A 18 -6.49 15.73 0.26
CA HIS A 18 -5.27 14.95 0.54
C HIS A 18 -5.22 13.51 -0.01
N HIS A 19 -6.01 13.18 -1.06
CA HIS A 19 -5.96 11.89 -1.76
C HIS A 19 -4.54 11.35 -1.98
N ARG A 20 -3.58 12.21 -2.39
CA ARG A 20 -2.20 11.80 -2.66
C ARG A 20 -1.49 11.17 -1.46
N SER A 21 -1.80 11.60 -0.24
CA SER A 21 -1.20 11.00 0.97
C SER A 21 -1.82 9.64 1.30
N ILE A 22 -3.11 9.44 1.00
CA ILE A 22 -3.79 8.16 1.19
C ILE A 22 -3.27 7.16 0.15
N GLU A 23 -3.20 7.60 -1.10
CA GLU A 23 -2.65 6.83 -2.21
C GLU A 23 -1.20 6.40 -1.94
N PHE A 24 -0.34 7.31 -1.48
CA PHE A 24 1.04 6.97 -1.14
C PHE A 24 1.13 5.88 -0.05
N ARG A 25 0.33 5.97 1.02
CA ARG A 25 0.26 4.92 2.04
C ARG A 25 -0.24 3.59 1.46
N ALA A 26 -1.24 3.65 0.59
CA ALA A 26 -1.76 2.46 -0.07
C ALA A 26 -0.73 1.81 -1.00
N LYS A 27 0.13 2.58 -1.70
CA LYS A 27 1.26 2.04 -2.48
C LYS A 27 2.22 1.25 -1.59
N ILE A 28 2.57 1.79 -0.41
CA ILE A 28 3.45 1.11 0.55
C ILE A 28 2.85 -0.24 0.96
N PHE A 29 1.58 -0.27 1.36
CA PHE A 29 0.92 -1.50 1.77
C PHE A 29 0.74 -2.48 0.61
N ALA A 30 0.43 -1.99 -0.59
CA ALA A 30 0.37 -2.82 -1.77
C ALA A 30 1.73 -3.45 -2.11
N ALA A 31 2.84 -2.73 -1.94
CA ALA A 31 4.18 -3.28 -2.13
C ALA A 31 4.47 -4.45 -1.16
N MET A 32 4.13 -4.29 0.12
CA MET A 32 4.25 -5.36 1.12
C MET A 32 3.40 -6.59 0.76
N LEU A 33 2.19 -6.39 0.26
CA LEU A 33 1.33 -7.50 -0.16
C LEU A 33 1.75 -8.14 -1.48
N LEU A 34 2.32 -7.39 -2.43
CA LEU A 34 2.83 -7.93 -3.70
C LEU A 34 4.08 -8.77 -3.52
N ALA A 35 4.82 -8.58 -2.43
CA ALA A 35 5.93 -9.44 -2.04
C ALA A 35 5.47 -10.85 -1.60
N LYS A 36 4.18 -11.03 -1.28
CA LYS A 36 3.58 -12.32 -0.93
C LYS A 36 3.08 -13.04 -2.19
N LYS A 37 3.31 -14.35 -2.30
CA LYS A 37 2.87 -15.17 -3.46
C LYS A 37 1.36 -15.08 -3.69
N LYS A 38 0.55 -15.07 -2.62
CA LYS A 38 -0.90 -15.00 -2.69
C LYS A 38 -1.48 -14.13 -1.59
N GLN A 39 -2.24 -13.11 -1.97
CA GLN A 39 -2.99 -12.27 -1.04
C GLN A 39 -4.32 -12.94 -0.67
N THR A 40 -4.68 -12.83 0.60
CA THR A 40 -5.85 -13.42 1.26
C THR A 40 -6.76 -12.31 1.80
N ASP A 41 -7.97 -12.66 2.25
CA ASP A 41 -8.87 -11.69 2.87
C ASP A 41 -8.33 -11.17 4.22
N GLU A 42 -7.64 -12.03 4.98
CA GLU A 42 -6.97 -11.68 6.24
C GLU A 42 -5.93 -10.56 6.03
N ASP A 43 -5.20 -10.57 4.91
CA ASP A 43 -4.25 -9.50 4.59
C ASP A 43 -4.93 -8.13 4.46
N TYR A 44 -6.16 -8.10 3.93
CA TYR A 44 -6.94 -6.87 3.80
C TYR A 44 -7.60 -6.45 5.12
N ASP A 45 -7.91 -7.40 6.00
CA ASP A 45 -8.40 -7.12 7.35
C ASP A 45 -7.29 -6.47 8.18
N VAL A 46 -6.05 -6.97 8.11
CA VAL A 46 -4.90 -6.32 8.77
C VAL A 46 -4.69 -4.89 8.25
N ILE A 47 -4.83 -4.67 6.94
CA ILE A 47 -4.74 -3.31 6.37
C ILE A 47 -5.89 -2.42 6.85
N LYS A 48 -7.09 -2.97 7.01
CA LYS A 48 -8.25 -2.23 7.52
C LYS A 48 -8.01 -1.80 8.98
N ASP A 49 -7.46 -2.68 9.80
CA ASP A 49 -7.11 -2.35 11.19
C ASP A 49 -6.05 -1.24 11.25
N ILE A 50 -4.97 -1.39 10.48
CA ILE A 50 -3.92 -0.35 10.34
C ILE A 50 -4.53 0.97 9.86
N ALA A 51 -5.44 0.93 8.88
CA ALA A 51 -6.10 2.12 8.39
C ALA A 51 -6.97 2.78 9.47
N GLY A 52 -7.62 2.00 10.33
CA GLY A 52 -8.35 2.48 11.50
C GLY A 52 -7.48 3.21 12.51
N GLU A 53 -6.24 2.74 12.71
CA GLU A 53 -5.24 3.41 13.55
C GLU A 53 -4.75 4.73 12.91
N ILE A 54 -4.60 4.77 11.59
CA ILE A 54 -4.16 5.97 10.85
C ILE A 54 -5.28 7.03 10.78
N TYR A 55 -6.53 6.60 10.65
CA TYR A 55 -7.70 7.46 10.46
C TYR A 55 -8.83 7.14 11.47
N PRO A 56 -8.60 7.37 12.78
CA PRO A 56 -9.55 6.99 13.81
C PRO A 56 -10.90 7.70 13.62
N GLY A 57 -11.98 6.91 13.52
CA GLY A 57 -13.34 7.40 13.35
C GLY A 57 -13.69 7.89 11.94
N ASP A 58 -12.79 7.80 10.96
CA ASP A 58 -13.03 8.19 9.57
C ASP A 58 -13.15 6.94 8.66
N GLU A 59 -14.30 6.28 8.76
CA GLU A 59 -14.63 5.07 7.98
C GLU A 59 -14.52 5.28 6.46
N GLN A 60 -14.75 6.50 5.99
CA GLN A 60 -14.62 6.82 4.57
C GLN A 60 -13.16 6.72 4.12
N ARG A 61 -12.21 7.34 4.85
CA ARG A 61 -10.79 7.24 4.51
C ARG A 61 -10.22 5.84 4.69
N ILE A 62 -10.69 5.11 5.71
CA ILE A 62 -10.36 3.70 5.92
C ILE A 62 -10.75 2.88 4.70
N GLY A 63 -12.03 2.97 4.29
CA GLY A 63 -12.55 2.26 3.13
C GLY A 63 -11.83 2.62 1.83
N VAL A 64 -11.50 3.90 1.64
CA VAL A 64 -10.75 4.37 0.46
C VAL A 64 -9.34 3.79 0.43
N LEU A 65 -8.61 3.81 1.54
CA LEU A 65 -7.25 3.25 1.59
C LEU A 65 -7.25 1.76 1.25
N VAL A 66 -8.14 0.96 1.88
CA VAL A 66 -8.26 -0.48 1.61
C VAL A 66 -8.63 -0.73 0.14
N SER A 67 -9.55 0.07 -0.41
CA SER A 67 -9.98 -0.06 -1.81
C SER A 67 -8.84 0.23 -2.78
N ILE A 68 -8.03 1.26 -2.52
CA ILE A 68 -6.86 1.62 -3.33
C ILE A 68 -5.82 0.48 -3.29
N VAL A 69 -5.54 -0.10 -2.12
CA VAL A 69 -4.63 -1.26 -2.03
C VAL A 69 -5.14 -2.40 -2.90
N LYS A 70 -6.42 -2.79 -2.76
CA LYS A 70 -7.03 -3.86 -3.57
C LYS A 70 -6.87 -3.59 -5.06
N GLU A 71 -7.05 -2.35 -5.48
CA GLU A 71 -6.86 -1.97 -6.87
C GLU A 71 -5.42 -2.13 -7.36
N TYR A 72 -4.40 -1.73 -6.58
CA TYR A 72 -3.00 -1.97 -6.94
C TYR A 72 -2.71 -3.46 -7.09
N ILE A 73 -3.23 -4.32 -6.21
CA ILE A 73 -3.08 -5.78 -6.30
C ILE A 73 -3.76 -6.32 -7.58
N ILE A 74 -4.98 -5.90 -7.86
CA ILE A 74 -5.70 -6.29 -9.07
C ILE A 74 -4.96 -5.82 -10.32
N LYS A 75 -4.45 -4.58 -10.30
CA LYS A 75 -3.69 -4.03 -11.41
C LYS A 75 -2.42 -4.83 -11.69
N ALA A 76 -1.68 -5.20 -10.64
CA ALA A 76 -0.47 -5.99 -10.80
C ALA A 76 -0.74 -7.41 -11.34
N LYS A 77 -1.89 -8.00 -11.00
CA LYS A 77 -2.31 -9.30 -11.53
C LYS A 77 -2.82 -9.24 -12.97
N THR A 78 -3.46 -8.13 -13.36
CA THR A 78 -4.20 -8.03 -14.63
C THR A 78 -3.40 -7.34 -15.73
N TYR A 79 -2.57 -6.35 -15.38
CA TYR A 79 -1.82 -5.54 -16.33
C TYR A 79 -0.33 -5.82 -16.21
N LYS A 80 0.31 -6.23 -17.31
CA LYS A 80 1.77 -6.52 -17.36
C LYS A 80 2.67 -5.33 -16.97
N GLY A 81 2.14 -4.11 -16.90
CA GLY A 81 2.90 -2.90 -16.62
C GLY A 81 3.11 -2.59 -15.13
N LEU A 82 2.32 -3.19 -14.23
CA LEU A 82 2.48 -2.99 -12.79
C LEU A 82 2.97 -4.28 -12.14
N ASN A 83 4.09 -4.20 -11.42
CA ASN A 83 4.62 -5.27 -10.59
C ASN A 83 5.30 -4.65 -9.36
N LEU A 84 5.87 -5.49 -8.49
CA LEU A 84 6.54 -5.01 -7.28
C LEU A 84 7.64 -4.00 -7.62
N ASP A 85 8.51 -4.30 -8.57
CA ASP A 85 9.63 -3.43 -8.94
C ASP A 85 9.17 -2.07 -9.48
N SER A 86 8.14 -2.03 -10.32
CA SER A 86 7.61 -0.77 -10.84
C SER A 86 6.91 0.04 -9.76
N LEU A 87 6.22 -0.62 -8.82
CA LEU A 87 5.61 0.05 -7.68
C LEU A 87 6.65 0.63 -6.71
N LEU A 88 7.73 -0.09 -6.42
CA LEU A 88 8.83 0.41 -5.59
C LEU A 88 9.52 1.62 -6.24
N LYS A 89 9.73 1.60 -7.57
CA LYS A 89 10.24 2.76 -8.32
C LYS A 89 9.30 3.96 -8.29
N GLU A 90 7.99 3.73 -8.32
CA GLU A 90 7.02 4.82 -8.15
C GLU A 90 7.08 5.42 -6.75
N ILE A 91 7.21 4.59 -5.71
CA ILE A 91 7.32 5.06 -4.32
C ILE A 91 8.59 5.90 -4.12
N ASP A 92 9.74 5.41 -4.59
CA ASP A 92 11.02 6.16 -4.59
C ASP A 92 10.86 7.54 -5.25
N ARG A 93 10.24 7.58 -6.44
CA ARG A 93 9.97 8.83 -7.16
C ARG A 93 9.05 9.76 -6.35
N ASP A 94 8.01 9.24 -5.72
CA ASP A 94 7.08 10.01 -4.90
C ASP A 94 7.78 10.62 -3.67
N ILE A 95 8.70 9.88 -3.04
CA ILE A 95 9.54 10.37 -1.93
C ILE A 95 10.48 11.48 -2.41
N LYS A 96 11.16 11.28 -3.54
CA LYS A 96 12.04 12.29 -4.16
C LYS A 96 11.30 13.59 -4.48
N ASN A 97 10.09 13.48 -5.00
CA ASN A 97 9.25 14.62 -5.34
C ASN A 97 8.66 15.32 -4.09
N ASN A 98 8.39 14.58 -3.03
CA ASN A 98 7.85 15.12 -1.79
C ASN A 98 8.42 14.42 -0.55
N LYS A 99 9.54 14.95 -0.04
CA LYS A 99 10.22 14.41 1.15
C LYS A 99 9.33 14.26 2.39
N LYS A 100 8.22 15.01 2.51
CA LYS A 100 7.29 14.86 3.63
C LYS A 100 6.60 13.49 3.67
N TYR A 101 6.59 12.77 2.56
CA TYR A 101 6.04 11.42 2.46
C TYR A 101 6.83 10.40 3.28
N ILE A 102 8.09 10.67 3.59
CA ILE A 102 8.90 9.82 4.46
C ILE A 102 8.24 9.62 5.83
N LYS A 103 7.56 10.66 6.35
CA LYS A 103 6.81 10.63 7.62
C LYS A 103 5.53 9.79 7.57
N LYS A 104 5.16 9.27 6.40
CA LYS A 104 3.98 8.41 6.21
C LYS A 104 4.34 6.93 6.24
N ILE A 105 5.62 6.59 6.21
CA ILE A 105 6.11 5.22 6.38
C ILE A 105 6.12 4.93 7.88
N ASP A 106 5.28 3.99 8.32
CA ASP A 106 5.24 3.55 9.71
C ASP A 106 5.69 2.09 9.79
N PHE A 107 6.88 1.88 10.35
CA PHE A 107 7.49 0.56 10.44
C PHE A 107 6.77 -0.39 11.40
N SER A 108 6.00 0.11 12.36
CA SER A 108 5.18 -0.75 13.23
C SER A 108 4.03 -1.39 12.45
N HIS A 109 3.41 -0.62 11.56
CA HIS A 109 2.38 -1.12 10.64
C HIS A 109 2.97 -2.10 9.62
N LEU A 110 4.15 -1.80 9.03
CA LEU A 110 4.75 -2.68 8.03
C LEU A 110 5.16 -4.05 8.61
N ARG A 111 5.64 -4.09 9.84
CA ARG A 111 5.99 -5.36 10.51
C ARG A 111 4.81 -6.31 10.65
N ARG A 112 3.60 -5.77 10.85
CA ARG A 112 2.35 -6.57 10.93
C ARG A 112 1.95 -7.21 9.59
N LEU A 113 2.51 -6.73 8.49
CA LEU A 113 2.23 -7.27 7.15
C LEU A 113 3.22 -8.36 6.72
N ILE A 114 4.27 -8.60 7.50
CA ILE A 114 5.21 -9.70 7.27
C ILE A 114 4.51 -10.99 7.70
N GLY A 115 4.34 -11.93 6.77
CA GLY A 115 3.68 -13.20 7.02
C GLY A 115 4.59 -14.24 7.68
N ASP A 116 3.99 -15.39 8.02
CA ASP A 116 4.69 -16.50 8.68
C ASP A 116 5.34 -17.50 7.69
N ASP A 117 4.99 -17.45 6.40
CA ASP A 117 5.62 -18.29 5.37
C ASP A 117 7.03 -17.78 5.08
N ASP A 118 8.05 -18.62 5.29
CA ASP A 118 9.47 -18.23 5.23
C ASP A 118 9.86 -17.55 3.91
N ASP A 119 9.33 -18.02 2.77
CA ASP A 119 9.63 -17.46 1.46
C ASP A 119 8.99 -16.09 1.28
N ASP A 120 7.70 -15.96 1.60
CA ASP A 120 6.97 -14.69 1.52
C ASP A 120 7.58 -13.66 2.50
N ALA A 121 7.87 -14.10 3.73
CA ALA A 121 8.49 -13.29 4.77
C ALA A 121 9.85 -12.74 4.33
N LEU A 122 10.67 -13.55 3.64
CA LEU A 122 11.97 -13.10 3.13
C LEU A 122 11.82 -11.97 2.11
N ILE A 123 10.88 -12.06 1.17
CA ILE A 123 10.68 -11.02 0.16
C ILE A 123 10.08 -9.76 0.81
N GLN A 124 9.12 -9.94 1.72
CA GLN A 124 8.52 -8.83 2.49
C GLN A 124 9.56 -8.11 3.35
N GLN A 125 10.49 -8.85 3.95
CA GLN A 125 11.61 -8.30 4.70
C GLN A 125 12.53 -7.45 3.81
N ARG A 126 12.80 -7.88 2.57
CA ARG A 126 13.57 -7.07 1.60
C ARG A 126 12.84 -5.78 1.21
N VAL A 127 11.52 -5.83 1.05
CA VAL A 127 10.71 -4.62 0.80
C VAL A 127 10.72 -3.69 2.02
N TYR A 128 10.63 -4.24 3.22
CA TYR A 128 10.77 -3.49 4.46
C TYR A 128 12.14 -2.80 4.54
N GLU A 129 13.23 -3.52 4.23
CA GLU A 129 14.59 -3.00 4.21
C GLU A 129 14.77 -1.89 3.16
N PHE A 130 14.16 -2.04 1.99
CA PHE A 130 14.09 -0.96 1.00
C PHE A 130 13.52 0.32 1.62
N PHE A 131 12.38 0.25 2.31
CA PHE A 131 11.82 1.44 2.98
C PHE A 131 12.71 1.99 4.09
N VAL A 132 13.44 1.13 4.83
CA VAL A 132 14.42 1.59 5.82
C VAL A 132 15.54 2.39 5.16
N CYS A 133 16.04 1.94 4.01
CA CYS A 133 17.07 2.66 3.25
C CYS A 133 16.55 4.00 2.73
N GLU A 134 15.35 4.02 2.13
CA GLU A 134 14.70 5.26 1.67
C GLU A 134 14.53 6.28 2.81
N VAL A 135 14.06 5.82 3.98
CA VAL A 135 13.93 6.70 5.16
C VAL A 135 15.28 7.24 5.60
N LYS A 136 16.34 6.44 5.60
CA LYS A 136 17.70 6.91 5.96
C LYS A 136 18.26 7.92 4.95
N GLU A 137 17.97 7.75 3.66
CA GLU A 137 18.48 8.62 2.60
C GLU A 137 17.77 9.99 2.57
N TYR A 138 16.46 10.01 2.84
CA TYR A 138 15.61 11.18 2.64
C TYR A 138 15.08 11.86 3.92
N SER A 139 15.39 11.35 5.12
CA SER A 139 15.02 11.97 6.40
C SER A 139 15.79 13.26 6.73
#